data_AF-A0A5J5C059-F1
#
_entry.id   AF-A0A5J5C059-F1
#
_cell.length_a   1.000
_cell.length_b   1.000
_cell.length_c   1.000
_cell.angle_alpha   90.00
_cell.angle_beta   90.00
_cell.angle_gamma   90.00
#
_symmetry.space_group_name_H-M   'P 1'
#
loop_
_entity.id
_entity.type
_entity.pdbx_description
1 polymer ?
#
loop_
_entity_poly.entity_id
_entity_poly.type
_entity_poly.pdbx_seq_one_letter_code
_entity_poly.pdbx_strand_id
1 'polypeptide(L)'
;MAEIRLTRLEQGQTKIRNVPIAVTSDGFWCCPSPVVFQKTLKTQNPLNKPKSSPPRPKASVQKKLTPLTEKKATATPSRSGIVSDDQRNFTSDTPVLSASVVSERMPRQKIENLPRKVSIEFGEPGTSDLKVVLLGRQGFAVKLSVHKSVLVDNSSFFAAKLSEQQLLLHCLQIDDCEDVEIYVETVGLMYCKELKQRLIKQSVSRVLRILKIAEQLGFNSCIQSCLEYLEAVPWVGEEEEEKVVSSVLRLQGEGIGVTPVLKRVSSDTSNTPRDTLSHIMELVLKSNEERGRREMKSVVLKLLRENNRLPGCSGSADICNETIYSSCRSCLDSLLSLFRQAAEPEFVDKPVDSKEPVVKQMTLEADNLSWLLEILADRLAADEFAVMWASQQELASLHTKLPIVSRHHVSCITARLFVGIGRGELLPSKETRHLLLQTWLQPLINDYSWLHHGCRSFDRKVVEEGIGRTILTLPLEEQQSILLAWLGSFLKAGDNCPNLQRAFEVWWRRTFVRPYVEQGNLLETDNSMT
;
A
#
# COMPACT_ATOMS: atom_id res chain seq x y z
N MET A 1 -22.12 31.89 -90.94
CA MET A 1 -20.99 32.79 -90.61
C MET A 1 -20.63 32.60 -89.14
N ALA A 2 -19.58 33.26 -88.65
CA ALA A 2 -19.04 33.15 -87.28
C ALA A 2 -20.02 33.75 -86.21
N GLU A 3 -19.76 33.75 -84.90
CA GLU A 3 -18.50 33.59 -84.15
C GLU A 3 -18.68 33.02 -82.72
N ILE A 4 -17.66 33.17 -81.84
CA ILE A 4 -17.43 32.40 -80.61
C ILE A 4 -17.13 33.35 -79.42
N ARG A 5 -17.66 33.10 -78.20
CA ARG A 5 -16.91 33.10 -76.90
C ARG A 5 -17.76 32.85 -75.64
N LEU A 6 -17.08 32.50 -74.54
CA LEU A 6 -17.60 32.08 -73.23
C LEU A 6 -17.65 33.23 -72.19
N THR A 7 -18.37 33.00 -71.08
CA THR A 7 -17.87 33.35 -69.73
C THR A 7 -18.12 32.22 -68.71
N ARG A 8 -17.58 32.35 -67.49
CA ARG A 8 -17.32 31.26 -66.52
C ARG A 8 -17.98 31.57 -65.16
N LEU A 9 -18.23 30.55 -64.33
CA LEU A 9 -18.54 30.69 -62.90
C LEU A 9 -17.64 29.74 -62.07
N GLU A 10 -17.26 30.12 -60.84
CA GLU A 10 -16.22 29.43 -60.06
C GLU A 10 -16.73 28.75 -58.77
N GLN A 11 -15.93 27.81 -58.24
CA GLN A 11 -16.24 26.98 -57.08
C GLN A 11 -15.61 27.54 -55.78
N GLY A 12 -16.38 27.59 -54.69
CA GLY A 12 -15.87 27.92 -53.35
C GLY A 12 -15.14 26.72 -52.70
N GLN A 13 -13.91 26.94 -52.21
CA GLN A 13 -13.07 25.88 -51.63
C GLN A 13 -13.34 25.63 -50.13
N THR A 14 -13.55 24.36 -49.76
CA THR A 14 -13.49 23.90 -48.36
C THR A 14 -12.06 23.44 -48.00
N LYS A 15 -11.50 23.95 -46.91
CA LYS A 15 -10.13 23.60 -46.48
C LYS A 15 -10.07 22.29 -45.69
N ILE A 16 -10.11 21.17 -46.42
CA ILE A 16 -9.80 19.85 -45.87
C ILE A 16 -8.30 19.77 -45.56
N ARG A 17 -7.94 19.40 -44.33
CA ARG A 17 -6.53 19.26 -43.91
C ARG A 17 -6.10 17.79 -43.97
N ASN A 18 -5.91 17.28 -45.18
CA ASN A 18 -5.32 15.95 -45.38
C ASN A 18 -3.91 15.91 -44.78
N VAL A 19 -3.71 15.05 -43.78
CA VAL A 19 -2.38 14.66 -43.30
C VAL A 19 -2.19 13.20 -43.73
N PRO A 20 -1.46 12.91 -44.81
CA PRO A 20 -1.26 11.55 -45.26
C PRO A 20 -0.37 10.80 -44.27
N ILE A 21 -0.98 9.96 -43.44
CA ILE A 21 -0.29 8.96 -42.61
C ILE A 21 -0.43 7.63 -43.33
N ALA A 22 0.46 7.38 -44.29
CA ALA A 22 0.57 6.10 -44.96
C ALA A 22 1.37 5.12 -44.09
N VAL A 23 0.85 3.92 -43.91
CA VAL A 23 1.52 2.83 -43.18
C VAL A 23 2.22 1.92 -44.18
N THR A 24 3.50 1.61 -43.97
CA THR A 24 4.23 0.69 -44.88
C THR A 24 3.76 -0.75 -44.71
N SER A 25 4.13 -1.62 -45.66
CA SER A 25 3.89 -3.08 -45.63
C SER A 25 4.62 -3.84 -44.49
N ASP A 26 5.45 -3.14 -43.72
CA ASP A 26 6.06 -3.61 -42.46
C ASP A 26 5.36 -3.01 -41.22
N GLY A 27 4.25 -2.30 -41.41
CA GLY A 27 3.42 -1.76 -40.34
C GLY A 27 4.01 -0.54 -39.63
N PHE A 28 4.94 0.23 -40.23
CA PHE A 28 5.56 1.36 -39.52
C PHE A 28 4.56 2.46 -39.17
N TRP A 29 4.09 2.44 -37.91
CA TRP A 29 3.21 3.45 -37.32
C TRP A 29 4.00 4.30 -36.33
N CYS A 30 4.55 5.42 -36.82
CA CYS A 30 4.93 6.50 -35.92
C CYS A 30 3.65 7.17 -35.42
N CYS A 31 3.23 6.88 -34.19
CA CYS A 31 2.04 7.51 -33.59
C CYS A 31 2.11 9.04 -33.78
N PRO A 32 1.10 9.68 -34.39
CA PRO A 32 0.97 11.12 -34.26
C PRO A 32 0.84 11.42 -32.77
N SER A 33 1.88 12.05 -32.20
CA SER A 33 2.02 12.29 -30.75
C SER A 33 0.69 12.76 -30.15
N PRO A 34 0.30 12.35 -28.91
CA PRO A 34 -0.98 12.76 -28.30
C PRO A 34 -1.20 14.27 -28.27
N VAL A 35 -0.12 15.06 -28.39
CA VAL A 35 -0.09 16.48 -28.74
C VAL A 35 -1.02 16.88 -29.92
N VAL A 36 -1.24 16.02 -30.93
CA VAL A 36 -2.14 16.28 -32.07
C VAL A 36 -3.61 16.28 -31.65
N PHE A 37 -3.99 15.38 -30.74
CA PHE A 37 -5.35 15.29 -30.20
C PHE A 37 -5.57 16.26 -29.02
N GLN A 38 -4.56 16.49 -28.18
CA GLN A 38 -4.66 17.31 -26.96
C GLN A 38 -4.48 18.83 -27.19
N LYS A 39 -3.87 19.29 -28.29
CA LYS A 39 -3.51 20.73 -28.46
C LYS A 39 -4.67 21.71 -28.52
N THR A 40 -5.94 21.28 -28.58
CA THR A 40 -7.10 22.19 -28.52
C THR A 40 -7.68 22.40 -27.12
N LEU A 41 -7.02 21.92 -26.05
CA LEU A 41 -7.45 22.11 -24.65
C LEU A 41 -6.33 22.70 -23.75
N LYS A 42 -5.83 23.90 -24.09
CA LYS A 42 -5.28 24.89 -23.13
C LYS A 42 -4.95 26.22 -23.83
N THR A 43 -5.58 27.30 -23.37
CA THR A 43 -5.25 28.68 -23.76
C THR A 43 -5.03 29.53 -22.52
N GLN A 44 -3.78 29.64 -22.07
CA GLN A 44 -3.20 30.80 -21.37
C GLN A 44 -1.68 30.60 -21.19
N ASN A 45 -0.96 31.68 -20.85
CA ASN A 45 0.47 31.81 -21.12
C ASN A 45 1.42 31.14 -20.09
N PRO A 46 2.68 30.86 -20.48
CA PRO A 46 3.67 30.19 -19.64
C PRO A 46 4.63 31.14 -18.91
N LEU A 47 5.25 30.67 -17.82
CA LEU A 47 6.57 31.14 -17.39
C LEU A 47 7.36 30.05 -16.65
N ASN A 48 8.69 30.18 -16.65
CA ASN A 48 9.69 29.44 -15.87
C ASN A 48 9.90 27.94 -16.16
N LYS A 49 11.11 27.63 -16.66
CA LYS A 49 11.78 26.32 -16.57
C LYS A 49 13.22 26.53 -16.06
N PRO A 50 13.70 25.81 -15.03
CA PRO A 50 15.13 25.58 -14.86
C PRO A 50 15.63 24.54 -15.87
N LYS A 51 16.92 24.58 -16.22
CA LYS A 51 17.58 23.58 -17.07
C LYS A 51 18.31 22.55 -16.20
N SER A 52 18.22 21.26 -16.55
CA SER A 52 19.13 20.22 -16.06
C SER A 52 20.22 19.92 -17.10
N SER A 53 21.39 19.49 -16.64
CA SER A 53 22.59 19.23 -17.45
C SER A 53 22.89 17.73 -17.59
N PRO A 54 23.51 17.28 -18.70
CA PRO A 54 23.89 15.88 -18.90
C PRO A 54 25.15 15.46 -18.08
N PRO A 55 25.36 14.15 -17.84
CA PRO A 55 26.46 13.63 -17.02
C PRO A 55 27.81 13.50 -17.75
N ARG A 56 28.90 13.31 -16.98
CA ARG A 56 30.24 12.94 -17.46
C ARG A 56 30.68 11.55 -16.95
N PRO A 57 31.56 10.83 -17.67
CA PRO A 57 32.02 9.47 -17.32
C PRO A 57 33.15 9.44 -16.27
N LYS A 58 33.53 8.22 -15.82
CA LYS A 58 34.48 7.94 -14.71
C LYS A 58 35.88 7.51 -15.18
N ALA A 59 36.93 8.05 -14.55
CA ALA A 59 38.29 7.48 -14.35
C ALA A 59 39.17 8.50 -13.57
N SER A 60 40.26 8.17 -12.86
CA SER A 60 40.65 6.95 -12.13
C SER A 60 41.78 7.27 -11.10
N VAL A 61 41.80 6.51 -10.01
CA VAL A 61 42.75 6.44 -8.86
C VAL A 61 44.19 6.99 -9.03
N GLN A 62 44.68 7.77 -8.04
CA GLN A 62 45.99 7.55 -7.37
C GLN A 62 46.14 8.30 -6.02
N LYS A 63 47.19 7.98 -5.23
CA LYS A 63 47.41 8.39 -3.82
C LYS A 63 48.67 9.27 -3.63
N LYS A 64 48.64 10.29 -2.74
CA LYS A 64 49.56 10.42 -1.57
C LYS A 64 49.37 11.69 -0.70
N LEU A 65 49.48 11.46 0.62
CA LEU A 65 50.10 12.25 1.71
C LEU A 65 49.99 13.80 1.81
N THR A 66 49.47 14.21 2.98
CA THR A 66 49.66 15.49 3.72
C THR A 66 51.11 15.61 4.30
N PRO A 67 51.60 16.78 4.83
CA PRO A 67 51.04 17.46 6.02
C PRO A 67 51.18 19.01 6.14
N LEU A 68 50.52 19.58 7.18
CA LEU A 68 50.70 20.89 7.85
C LEU A 68 50.68 22.18 6.99
N THR A 69 49.89 23.21 7.34
CA THR A 69 50.07 24.01 8.57
C THR A 69 48.77 24.70 9.06
N GLU A 70 48.81 25.27 10.27
CA GLU A 70 47.66 25.90 10.96
C GLU A 70 47.44 27.39 10.63
N LYS A 71 46.20 27.91 10.75
CA LYS A 71 45.85 28.89 11.81
C LYS A 71 44.36 29.29 11.90
N LYS A 72 43.99 29.61 13.15
CA LYS A 72 42.84 30.36 13.72
C LYS A 72 42.40 31.62 12.93
N ALA A 73 41.20 32.22 13.12
CA ALA A 73 40.10 32.01 14.08
C ALA A 73 38.78 32.73 13.67
N THR A 74 37.68 32.47 14.40
CA THR A 74 36.49 33.33 14.71
C THR A 74 35.76 34.09 13.57
N ALA A 75 34.44 34.00 13.29
CA ALA A 75 33.20 33.65 14.00
C ALA A 75 32.33 34.82 14.55
N THR A 76 31.23 35.13 13.83
CA THR A 76 29.88 35.58 14.32
C THR A 76 29.73 36.98 15.01
N PRO A 77 28.50 37.52 15.25
CA PRO A 77 27.15 37.20 14.70
C PRO A 77 26.20 38.40 14.36
N SER A 78 25.00 38.06 13.85
CA SER A 78 23.64 38.57 14.21
C SER A 78 23.05 39.94 13.79
N ARG A 79 21.80 39.85 13.28
CA ARG A 79 20.57 40.67 13.57
C ARG A 79 20.55 42.16 13.13
N SER A 80 19.40 42.82 12.91
CA SER A 80 18.00 42.38 12.65
C SER A 80 17.08 43.55 12.24
N GLY A 81 15.98 43.26 11.52
CA GLY A 81 14.81 44.13 11.37
C GLY A 81 14.62 44.73 9.96
N ILE A 82 13.46 45.27 9.53
CA ILE A 82 12.01 44.98 9.68
C ILE A 82 11.24 46.22 9.15
N VAL A 83 10.21 45.99 8.29
CA VAL A 83 9.04 46.87 7.97
C VAL A 83 9.16 48.06 6.98
N SER A 84 8.21 48.06 6.01
CA SER A 84 7.54 49.21 5.30
C SER A 84 8.33 50.19 4.40
N ASP A 85 7.74 50.86 3.39
CA ASP A 85 6.46 50.68 2.63
C ASP A 85 6.52 51.48 1.28
N ASP A 86 5.39 51.98 0.78
CA ASP A 86 5.05 52.18 -0.64
C ASP A 86 5.45 53.51 -1.35
N GLN A 87 5.61 53.38 -2.68
CA GLN A 87 5.21 54.30 -3.78
C GLN A 87 5.78 55.73 -4.06
N ARG A 88 5.99 55.94 -5.38
CA ARG A 88 5.88 57.17 -6.23
C ARG A 88 6.98 58.25 -6.25
N ASN A 89 7.53 58.46 -7.46
CA ASN A 89 7.39 59.63 -8.38
C ASN A 89 8.36 59.38 -9.58
N PHE A 90 8.33 59.98 -10.78
CA PHE A 90 7.80 61.25 -11.30
C PHE A 90 7.26 61.14 -12.74
N THR A 91 6.37 62.10 -13.06
CA THR A 91 6.14 62.85 -14.33
C THR A 91 7.24 62.80 -15.42
N SER A 92 6.96 62.89 -16.73
CA SER A 92 5.71 63.10 -17.53
C SER A 92 5.90 62.48 -18.96
N ASP A 93 5.28 62.81 -20.12
CA ASP A 93 4.40 63.92 -20.59
C ASP A 93 3.57 63.58 -21.88
N THR A 94 3.05 64.60 -22.58
CA THR A 94 1.96 64.57 -23.57
C THR A 94 2.05 65.75 -24.59
N PRO A 95 1.15 65.92 -25.59
CA PRO A 95 0.31 64.98 -26.37
C PRO A 95 0.39 65.26 -27.91
N VAL A 96 -0.51 64.66 -28.71
CA VAL A 96 -1.27 65.18 -29.89
C VAL A 96 -1.57 64.02 -30.87
N LEU A 97 -2.75 63.84 -31.49
CA LEU A 97 -4.17 64.09 -31.24
C LEU A 97 -4.89 63.86 -32.59
N SER A 98 -5.62 62.75 -32.76
CA SER A 98 -6.83 62.61 -33.62
C SER A 98 -7.25 61.12 -33.64
N ALA A 99 -8.33 60.71 -32.95
CA ALA A 99 -9.73 60.81 -33.39
C ALA A 99 -10.12 59.73 -34.45
N SER A 100 -11.28 59.05 -34.40
CA SER A 100 -12.34 58.99 -33.37
C SER A 100 -13.39 57.92 -33.71
N VAL A 101 -14.37 57.72 -32.82
CA VAL A 101 -15.68 57.03 -33.00
C VAL A 101 -15.67 55.49 -32.92
N VAL A 102 -16.58 54.99 -32.06
CA VAL A 102 -16.95 53.58 -31.90
C VAL A 102 -18.09 53.23 -32.85
N SER A 103 -18.15 52.00 -33.34
CA SER A 103 -19.39 51.40 -33.85
C SER A 103 -19.48 49.94 -33.42
N GLU A 104 -20.67 49.53 -32.98
CA GLU A 104 -20.94 48.21 -32.43
C GLU A 104 -20.82 47.12 -33.50
N ARG A 105 -20.49 45.88 -33.08
CA ARG A 105 -20.59 44.70 -33.94
C ARG A 105 -21.75 43.83 -33.52
N MET A 106 -22.70 43.66 -34.45
CA MET A 106 -23.82 42.72 -34.33
C MET A 106 -23.35 41.31 -33.93
N PRO A 107 -24.16 40.55 -33.18
CA PRO A 107 -23.79 39.21 -32.72
C PRO A 107 -23.56 38.28 -33.92
N ARG A 108 -22.35 37.75 -34.06
CA ARG A 108 -22.07 36.69 -35.04
C ARG A 108 -22.72 35.38 -34.58
N GLN A 109 -23.40 34.74 -35.51
CA GLN A 109 -24.18 33.52 -35.27
C GLN A 109 -23.32 32.38 -34.72
N LYS A 110 -23.96 31.44 -34.01
CA LYS A 110 -23.33 30.18 -33.58
C LYS A 110 -22.73 29.48 -34.80
N ILE A 111 -21.41 29.26 -34.78
CA ILE A 111 -20.80 28.25 -35.64
C ILE A 111 -21.14 26.90 -35.01
N GLU A 112 -22.01 26.14 -35.65
CA GLU A 112 -22.21 24.73 -35.29
C GLU A 112 -20.89 23.97 -35.46
N ASN A 113 -20.62 23.03 -34.55
CA ASN A 113 -19.34 22.32 -34.51
C ASN A 113 -19.19 21.41 -35.74
N LEU A 114 -18.54 21.93 -36.78
CA LEU A 114 -18.20 21.17 -37.98
C LEU A 114 -17.38 19.93 -37.57
N PRO A 115 -17.83 18.70 -37.93
CA PRO A 115 -17.18 17.48 -37.47
C PRO A 115 -15.73 17.42 -37.95
N ARG A 116 -14.83 17.22 -36.98
CA ARG A 116 -13.38 17.10 -37.25
C ARG A 116 -13.11 15.76 -37.93
N LYS A 117 -13.08 15.77 -39.26
CA LYS A 117 -12.84 14.58 -40.09
C LYS A 117 -11.33 14.36 -40.30
N VAL A 118 -10.85 13.19 -39.89
CA VAL A 118 -9.50 12.69 -40.18
C VAL A 118 -9.61 11.51 -41.15
N SER A 119 -8.67 11.38 -42.09
CA SER A 119 -8.58 10.26 -43.03
C SER A 119 -7.26 9.53 -42.83
N ILE A 120 -7.29 8.19 -42.80
CA ILE A 120 -6.14 7.30 -42.60
C ILE A 120 -6.27 6.15 -43.61
N GLU A 121 -5.16 5.60 -44.09
CA GLU A 121 -5.12 4.54 -45.10
C GLU A 121 -4.16 3.43 -44.66
N PHE A 122 -4.64 2.19 -44.71
CA PHE A 122 -3.91 0.99 -44.30
C PHE A 122 -3.64 0.08 -45.49
N GLY A 123 -2.48 -0.60 -45.49
CA GLY A 123 -2.00 -1.36 -46.65
C GLY A 123 -1.36 -0.45 -47.71
N GLU A 124 -1.37 -0.88 -48.97
CA GLU A 124 -0.76 -0.11 -50.06
C GLU A 124 -1.65 1.08 -50.49
N PRO A 125 -1.12 2.31 -50.60
CA PRO A 125 -1.92 3.49 -50.93
C PRO A 125 -2.69 3.37 -52.25
N GLY A 126 -3.98 3.67 -52.24
CA GLY A 126 -4.86 3.60 -53.41
C GLY A 126 -5.44 2.22 -53.73
N THR A 127 -5.05 1.16 -53.02
CA THR A 127 -5.56 -0.21 -53.25
C THR A 127 -6.77 -0.58 -52.39
N SER A 128 -7.19 0.29 -51.45
CA SER A 128 -8.32 0.03 -50.54
C SER A 128 -9.67 -0.05 -51.27
N ASP A 129 -10.39 -1.16 -51.10
CA ASP A 129 -11.73 -1.38 -51.66
C ASP A 129 -12.86 -0.92 -50.73
N LEU A 130 -12.61 -0.84 -49.41
CA LEU A 130 -13.59 -0.48 -48.39
C LEU A 130 -13.20 0.81 -47.65
N LYS A 131 -14.20 1.57 -47.21
CA LYS A 131 -14.04 2.60 -46.17
C LYS A 131 -14.80 2.23 -44.91
N VAL A 132 -14.19 2.46 -43.75
CA VAL A 132 -14.85 2.38 -42.43
C VAL A 132 -14.87 3.77 -41.82
N VAL A 133 -16.03 4.23 -41.37
CA VAL A 133 -16.21 5.53 -40.71
C VAL A 133 -16.50 5.30 -39.24
N LEU A 134 -15.53 5.61 -38.39
CA LEU A 134 -15.66 5.59 -36.93
C LEU A 134 -16.21 6.94 -36.47
N LEU A 135 -17.36 6.93 -35.81
CA LEU A 135 -17.96 8.11 -35.18
C LEU A 135 -17.75 8.03 -33.67
N GLY A 136 -16.84 8.89 -33.18
CA GLY A 136 -16.59 9.08 -31.77
C GLY A 136 -17.52 10.10 -31.14
N ARG A 137 -17.54 10.10 -29.81
CA ARG A 137 -18.29 11.07 -29.00
C ARG A 137 -17.93 12.51 -29.39
N GLN A 138 -18.90 13.42 -29.23
CA GLN A 138 -18.78 14.86 -29.53
C GLN A 138 -18.55 15.20 -31.03
N GLY A 139 -18.91 14.30 -31.96
CA GLY A 139 -18.87 14.57 -33.40
C GLY A 139 -17.47 14.48 -34.02
N PHE A 140 -16.55 13.77 -33.36
CA PHE A 140 -15.25 13.41 -33.94
C PHE A 140 -15.42 12.24 -34.91
N ALA A 141 -14.81 12.31 -36.10
CA ALA A 141 -15.01 11.31 -37.15
C ALA A 141 -13.68 10.90 -37.80
N VAL A 142 -13.39 9.61 -37.82
CA VAL A 142 -12.21 9.06 -38.51
C VAL A 142 -12.65 8.14 -39.64
N LYS A 143 -12.13 8.40 -40.85
CA LYS A 143 -12.36 7.59 -42.03
C LYS A 143 -11.12 6.76 -42.33
N LEU A 144 -11.28 5.46 -42.30
CA LEU A 144 -10.25 4.47 -42.61
C LEU A 144 -10.47 3.96 -44.03
N SER A 145 -9.48 4.09 -44.90
CA SER A 145 -9.35 3.32 -46.15
C SER A 145 -8.69 1.99 -45.81
N VAL A 146 -9.36 0.88 -46.14
CA VAL A 146 -9.02 -0.48 -45.71
C VAL A 146 -9.38 -1.51 -46.78
N HIS A 147 -8.82 -2.71 -46.65
CA HIS A 147 -9.06 -3.88 -47.51
C HIS A 147 -10.11 -4.81 -46.89
N LYS A 148 -11.13 -5.19 -47.67
CA LYS A 148 -12.24 -6.04 -47.22
C LYS A 148 -11.76 -7.40 -46.73
N SER A 149 -10.83 -8.04 -47.45
CA SER A 149 -10.23 -9.33 -47.07
C SER A 149 -9.62 -9.25 -45.68
N VAL A 150 -8.68 -8.34 -45.45
CA VAL A 150 -7.96 -8.18 -44.17
C VAL A 150 -8.91 -8.02 -42.98
N LEU A 151 -10.03 -7.30 -43.13
CA LEU A 151 -11.02 -7.21 -42.05
C LEU A 151 -11.80 -8.53 -41.83
N VAL A 152 -12.23 -9.19 -42.91
CA VAL A 152 -12.99 -10.45 -42.83
C VAL A 152 -12.12 -11.59 -42.27
N ASP A 153 -10.86 -11.66 -42.68
CA ASP A 153 -9.89 -12.69 -42.26
C ASP A 153 -9.49 -12.57 -40.78
N ASN A 154 -9.61 -11.37 -40.19
CA ASN A 154 -9.18 -11.08 -38.81
C ASN A 154 -10.34 -10.83 -37.81
N SER A 155 -11.57 -10.59 -38.26
CA SER A 155 -12.68 -10.15 -37.38
C SER A 155 -14.01 -10.75 -37.77
N SER A 156 -14.60 -11.52 -36.84
CA SER A 156 -15.95 -12.07 -36.99
C SER A 156 -17.03 -10.98 -37.05
N PHE A 157 -16.84 -9.86 -36.33
CA PHE A 157 -17.72 -8.69 -36.43
C PHE A 157 -17.76 -8.12 -37.85
N PHE A 158 -16.59 -7.90 -38.47
CA PHE A 158 -16.54 -7.40 -39.85
C PHE A 158 -17.04 -8.45 -40.86
N ALA A 159 -16.72 -9.73 -40.68
CA ALA A 159 -17.27 -10.81 -41.51
C ALA A 159 -18.80 -10.86 -41.50
N ALA A 160 -19.42 -10.72 -40.32
CA ALA A 160 -20.88 -10.64 -40.18
C ALA A 160 -21.45 -9.37 -40.84
N LYS A 161 -20.95 -8.18 -40.47
CA LYS A 161 -21.46 -6.91 -41.02
C LYS A 161 -21.31 -6.80 -42.54
N LEU A 162 -20.25 -7.35 -43.11
CA LEU A 162 -19.96 -7.31 -44.56
C LEU A 162 -20.63 -8.44 -45.36
N SER A 163 -21.32 -9.38 -44.70
CA SER A 163 -22.21 -10.36 -45.33
C SER A 163 -23.69 -9.95 -45.21
N GLU A 164 -24.10 -9.33 -44.10
CA GLU A 164 -25.41 -8.69 -43.94
C GLU A 164 -25.66 -7.58 -44.99
N GLN A 165 -24.67 -6.70 -45.22
CA GLN A 165 -24.82 -5.49 -46.05
C GLN A 165 -24.52 -5.73 -47.55
N GLN A 166 -25.27 -6.64 -48.19
CA GLN A 166 -24.99 -7.12 -49.55
C GLN A 166 -24.62 -6.03 -50.59
N LEU A 167 -23.37 -6.10 -51.04
CA LEU A 167 -22.80 -5.62 -52.31
C LEU A 167 -22.80 -4.10 -52.64
N LEU A 168 -23.64 -3.25 -52.04
CA LEU A 168 -23.77 -1.85 -52.48
C LEU A 168 -22.91 -0.82 -51.71
N LEU A 169 -22.45 -1.14 -50.49
CA LEU A 169 -21.75 -0.17 -49.64
C LEU A 169 -20.23 -0.38 -49.60
N HIS A 170 -19.50 0.45 -50.36
CA HIS A 170 -18.06 0.68 -50.20
C HIS A 170 -17.73 1.52 -48.93
N CYS A 171 -18.65 1.60 -47.97
CA CYS A 171 -18.58 2.45 -46.80
C CYS A 171 -19.40 1.85 -45.64
N LEU A 172 -18.72 1.29 -44.64
CA LEU A 172 -19.29 0.87 -43.36
C LEU A 172 -19.20 2.03 -42.35
N GLN A 173 -20.16 2.15 -41.44
CA GLN A 173 -20.17 3.11 -40.34
C GLN A 173 -20.22 2.37 -39.00
N ILE A 174 -19.52 2.92 -37.99
CA ILE A 174 -19.49 2.40 -36.62
C ILE A 174 -19.71 3.57 -35.66
N ASP A 175 -20.76 3.49 -34.86
CA ASP A 175 -21.25 4.56 -33.99
C ASP A 175 -20.79 4.37 -32.51
N ASP A 176 -20.96 5.42 -31.69
CA ASP A 176 -20.51 5.55 -30.28
C ASP A 176 -19.15 4.90 -29.95
N CYS A 177 -18.15 5.12 -30.81
CA CYS A 177 -16.78 4.71 -30.51
C CYS A 177 -16.25 5.54 -29.32
N GLU A 178 -16.25 4.95 -28.12
CA GLU A 178 -15.73 5.58 -26.89
C GLU A 178 -14.27 6.03 -27.05
N ASP A 179 -13.49 5.25 -27.79
CA ASP A 179 -12.03 5.32 -27.84
C ASP A 179 -11.50 5.15 -29.27
N VAL A 180 -11.76 6.17 -30.10
CA VAL A 180 -11.41 6.13 -31.54
C VAL A 180 -9.91 5.96 -31.76
N GLU A 181 -9.04 6.47 -30.89
CA GLU A 181 -7.58 6.29 -31.03
C GLU A 181 -7.19 4.80 -30.99
N ILE A 182 -7.70 4.08 -29.98
CA ILE A 182 -7.42 2.64 -29.83
C ILE A 182 -8.18 1.83 -30.88
N TYR A 183 -9.38 2.23 -31.28
CA TYR A 183 -10.10 1.54 -32.36
C TYR A 183 -9.34 1.58 -33.69
N VAL A 184 -8.76 2.74 -34.04
CA VAL A 184 -7.88 2.88 -35.21
C VAL A 184 -6.63 2.02 -35.07
N GLU A 185 -6.03 1.95 -33.89
CA GLU A 185 -4.86 1.10 -33.63
C GLU A 185 -5.21 -0.39 -33.78
N THR A 186 -6.31 -0.87 -33.17
CA THR A 186 -6.75 -2.27 -33.26
C THR A 186 -7.12 -2.68 -34.69
N VAL A 187 -7.69 -1.79 -35.50
CA VAL A 187 -7.86 -2.06 -36.95
C VAL A 187 -6.52 -2.08 -37.68
N GLY A 188 -5.59 -1.19 -37.33
CA GLY A 188 -4.21 -1.21 -37.87
C GLY A 188 -3.40 -2.45 -37.48
N LEU A 189 -3.73 -3.09 -36.35
CA LEU A 189 -3.13 -4.37 -35.93
C LEU A 189 -3.51 -5.52 -36.87
N MET A 190 -4.64 -5.48 -37.57
CA MET A 190 -5.01 -6.49 -38.59
C MET A 190 -4.04 -6.53 -39.79
N TYR A 191 -3.26 -5.46 -40.00
CA TYR A 191 -2.22 -5.37 -41.03
C TYR A 191 -0.82 -5.71 -40.49
N CYS A 192 -0.68 -6.01 -39.19
CA CYS A 192 0.61 -6.24 -38.54
C CYS A 192 0.96 -7.73 -38.50
N LYS A 193 1.94 -8.14 -39.32
CA LYS A 193 2.51 -9.50 -39.36
C LYS A 193 2.93 -10.02 -37.96
N GLU A 194 3.42 -9.14 -37.10
CA GLU A 194 3.89 -9.48 -35.75
C GLU A 194 3.20 -8.64 -34.66
N LEU A 195 2.00 -9.06 -34.25
CA LEU A 195 1.21 -8.44 -33.17
C LEU A 195 2.01 -8.30 -31.87
N LYS A 196 2.79 -9.32 -31.48
CA LYS A 196 3.58 -9.32 -30.23
C LYS A 196 4.60 -8.18 -30.19
N GLN A 197 5.30 -7.89 -31.29
CA GLN A 197 6.25 -6.76 -31.37
C GLN A 197 5.58 -5.39 -31.19
N ARG A 198 4.29 -5.28 -31.52
CA ARG A 198 3.49 -4.06 -31.36
C ARG A 198 3.04 -3.79 -29.92
N LEU A 199 2.78 -4.85 -29.16
CA LEU A 199 2.35 -4.78 -27.76
C LEU A 199 3.54 -4.64 -26.80
N ILE A 200 4.72 -5.12 -27.18
CA ILE A 200 5.97 -4.89 -26.44
C ILE A 200 6.22 -3.38 -26.23
N LYS A 201 6.54 -3.00 -24.98
CA LYS A 201 6.74 -1.62 -24.49
C LYS A 201 5.48 -0.73 -24.41
N GLN A 202 4.28 -1.27 -24.65
CA GLN A 202 3.05 -0.57 -24.27
C GLN A 202 2.87 -0.59 -22.73
N SER A 203 1.85 0.09 -22.22
CA SER A 203 1.39 -0.08 -20.83
C SER A 203 0.25 -1.07 -20.76
N VAL A 204 0.11 -1.77 -19.61
CA VAL A 204 -1.04 -2.66 -19.32
C VAL A 204 -2.36 -1.93 -19.56
N SER A 205 -2.50 -0.71 -19.05
CA SER A 205 -3.67 0.16 -19.33
C SER A 205 -3.98 0.38 -20.82
N ARG A 206 -2.98 0.49 -21.71
CA ARG A 206 -3.23 0.58 -23.17
C ARG A 206 -3.61 -0.77 -23.76
N VAL A 207 -2.95 -1.86 -23.35
CA VAL A 207 -3.27 -3.21 -23.83
C VAL A 207 -4.67 -3.66 -23.39
N LEU A 208 -5.13 -3.30 -22.19
CA LEU A 208 -6.52 -3.54 -21.75
C LEU A 208 -7.55 -2.78 -22.59
N ARG A 209 -7.22 -1.57 -23.08
CA ARG A 209 -8.08 -0.83 -24.02
C ARG A 209 -8.09 -1.50 -25.40
N ILE A 210 -6.93 -1.94 -25.91
CA ILE A 210 -6.83 -2.70 -27.17
C ILE A 210 -7.65 -4.00 -27.07
N LEU A 211 -7.51 -4.73 -25.96
CA LEU A 211 -8.24 -5.97 -25.66
C LEU A 211 -9.76 -5.77 -25.68
N LYS A 212 -10.29 -4.71 -25.04
CA LYS A 212 -11.73 -4.37 -25.07
C LYS A 212 -12.25 -4.13 -26.50
N ILE A 213 -11.45 -3.53 -27.39
CA ILE A 213 -11.86 -3.35 -28.79
C ILE A 213 -11.68 -4.64 -29.60
N ALA A 214 -10.64 -5.44 -29.33
CA ALA A 214 -10.41 -6.72 -29.98
C ALA A 214 -11.54 -7.73 -29.67
N GLU A 215 -12.01 -7.75 -28.42
CA GLU A 215 -13.24 -8.43 -27.96
C GLU A 215 -14.47 -7.98 -28.76
N GLN A 216 -14.76 -6.67 -28.81
CA GLN A 216 -15.88 -6.11 -29.59
C GLN A 216 -15.82 -6.44 -31.09
N LEU A 217 -14.63 -6.69 -31.63
CA LEU A 217 -14.39 -7.07 -33.03
C LEU A 217 -14.34 -8.58 -33.26
N GLY A 218 -14.30 -9.41 -32.22
CA GLY A 218 -13.97 -10.85 -32.33
C GLY A 218 -12.60 -11.09 -32.99
N PHE A 219 -11.61 -10.25 -32.70
CA PHE A 219 -10.27 -10.28 -33.28
C PHE A 219 -9.36 -11.23 -32.49
N ASN A 220 -9.66 -12.52 -32.59
CA ASN A 220 -9.12 -13.57 -31.70
C ASN A 220 -7.58 -13.62 -31.61
N SER A 221 -6.85 -13.39 -32.71
CA SER A 221 -5.38 -13.37 -32.69
C SER A 221 -4.80 -12.16 -31.96
N CYS A 222 -5.51 -11.02 -31.94
CA CYS A 222 -5.17 -9.86 -31.12
C CYS A 222 -5.53 -10.08 -29.65
N ILE A 223 -6.70 -10.68 -29.36
CA ILE A 223 -7.09 -11.08 -28.00
C ILE A 223 -6.01 -12.00 -27.40
N GLN A 224 -5.63 -13.06 -28.12
CA GLN A 224 -4.57 -13.99 -27.70
C GLN A 224 -3.23 -13.27 -27.48
N SER A 225 -2.82 -12.40 -28.41
CA SER A 225 -1.58 -11.61 -28.27
C SER A 225 -1.61 -10.67 -27.05
N CYS A 226 -2.78 -10.13 -26.70
CA CYS A 226 -2.97 -9.30 -25.51
C CYS A 226 -2.94 -10.13 -24.22
N LEU A 227 -3.54 -11.32 -24.20
CA LEU A 227 -3.49 -12.24 -23.05
C LEU A 227 -2.07 -12.71 -22.76
N GLU A 228 -1.32 -13.13 -23.78
CA GLU A 228 0.09 -13.52 -23.63
C GLU A 228 0.99 -12.35 -23.18
N TYR A 229 0.69 -11.13 -23.62
CA TYR A 229 1.34 -9.92 -23.09
C TYR A 229 1.02 -9.73 -21.59
N LEU A 230 -0.25 -9.84 -21.20
CA LEU A 230 -0.71 -9.65 -19.81
C LEU A 230 -0.17 -10.74 -18.88
N GLU A 231 -0.02 -11.98 -19.37
CA GLU A 231 0.66 -13.08 -18.68
C GLU A 231 2.14 -12.76 -18.40
N ALA A 232 2.84 -12.14 -19.36
CA ALA A 232 4.28 -11.93 -19.30
C ALA A 232 4.75 -10.67 -18.56
N VAL A 233 3.93 -9.62 -18.45
CA VAL A 233 4.38 -8.33 -17.84
C VAL A 233 4.00 -8.18 -16.36
N PRO A 234 4.83 -7.52 -15.53
CA PRO A 234 4.42 -7.15 -14.17
C PRO A 234 3.23 -6.17 -14.21
N TRP A 235 2.33 -6.27 -13.24
CA TRP A 235 1.23 -5.34 -13.04
C TRP A 235 1.56 -4.44 -11.85
N VAL A 236 1.28 -3.14 -11.93
CA VAL A 236 1.79 -2.14 -10.96
C VAL A 236 0.71 -1.75 -9.95
N GLY A 237 0.57 -2.59 -8.91
CA GLY A 237 -0.32 -2.37 -7.78
C GLY A 237 -1.73 -2.94 -7.96
N GLU A 238 -2.44 -3.07 -6.84
CA GLU A 238 -3.78 -3.68 -6.73
C GLU A 238 -4.76 -3.09 -7.76
N GLU A 239 -4.76 -1.76 -7.92
CA GLU A 239 -5.59 -1.06 -8.90
C GLU A 239 -5.36 -1.50 -10.36
N GLU A 240 -4.16 -1.93 -10.75
CA GLU A 240 -3.91 -2.42 -12.11
C GLU A 240 -4.26 -3.92 -12.22
N GLU A 241 -3.96 -4.70 -11.18
CA GLU A 241 -4.33 -6.10 -11.07
C GLU A 241 -5.85 -6.32 -11.16
N GLU A 242 -6.66 -5.59 -10.38
CA GLU A 242 -8.13 -5.67 -10.45
C GLU A 242 -8.66 -5.39 -11.87
N LYS A 243 -8.04 -4.44 -12.58
CA LYS A 243 -8.44 -4.07 -13.96
C LYS A 243 -8.03 -5.12 -14.99
N VAL A 244 -6.92 -5.84 -14.76
CA VAL A 244 -6.57 -7.04 -15.55
C VAL A 244 -7.55 -8.16 -15.25
N VAL A 245 -7.71 -8.55 -13.99
CA VAL A 245 -8.54 -9.69 -13.56
C VAL A 245 -9.98 -9.53 -14.02
N SER A 246 -10.61 -8.36 -13.79
CA SER A 246 -11.99 -8.10 -14.24
C SER A 246 -12.15 -8.08 -15.78
N SER A 247 -11.12 -7.70 -16.53
CA SER A 247 -11.15 -7.77 -18.00
C SER A 247 -10.96 -9.20 -18.51
N VAL A 248 -10.12 -10.00 -17.86
CA VAL A 248 -9.80 -11.37 -18.24
C VAL A 248 -10.93 -12.33 -17.87
N LEU A 249 -11.56 -12.15 -16.71
CA LEU A 249 -12.73 -12.94 -16.29
C LEU A 249 -13.93 -12.77 -17.24
N ARG A 250 -14.11 -11.59 -17.85
CA ARG A 250 -15.19 -11.36 -18.84
C ARG A 250 -15.07 -12.27 -20.06
N LEU A 251 -13.84 -12.50 -20.53
CA LEU A 251 -13.52 -13.35 -21.69
C LEU A 251 -13.63 -14.86 -21.39
N GLN A 252 -13.72 -15.26 -20.12
CA GLN A 252 -13.76 -16.66 -19.72
C GLN A 252 -15.03 -17.40 -20.23
N GLY A 253 -16.12 -16.67 -20.45
CA GLY A 253 -17.37 -17.23 -20.98
C GLY A 253 -17.32 -17.62 -22.47
N GLU A 254 -16.32 -17.15 -23.22
CA GLU A 254 -16.26 -17.29 -24.68
C GLU A 254 -15.37 -18.46 -25.15
N GLY A 255 -14.91 -19.31 -24.22
CA GLY A 255 -13.99 -20.42 -24.51
C GLY A 255 -12.54 -19.99 -24.79
N ILE A 256 -12.23 -18.72 -24.55
CA ILE A 256 -10.89 -18.14 -24.73
C ILE A 256 -9.94 -18.66 -23.66
N GLY A 257 -8.67 -18.92 -24.03
CA GLY A 257 -7.63 -19.48 -23.16
C GLY A 257 -7.08 -18.54 -22.08
N VAL A 258 -7.96 -17.97 -21.24
CA VAL A 258 -7.63 -16.97 -20.21
C VAL A 258 -6.87 -17.53 -18.99
N THR A 259 -6.90 -18.84 -18.81
CA THR A 259 -6.37 -19.55 -17.63
C THR A 259 -4.92 -19.21 -17.25
N PRO A 260 -3.94 -19.05 -18.18
CA PRO A 260 -2.56 -18.71 -17.82
C PRO A 260 -2.43 -17.35 -17.11
N VAL A 261 -3.24 -16.37 -17.52
CA VAL A 261 -3.24 -15.03 -16.90
C VAL A 261 -3.85 -15.09 -15.49
N LEU A 262 -4.97 -15.81 -15.32
CA LEU A 262 -5.62 -15.98 -14.02
C LEU A 262 -4.76 -16.78 -13.03
N LYS A 263 -3.93 -17.71 -13.50
CA LYS A 263 -2.99 -18.49 -12.68
C LYS A 263 -1.92 -17.68 -11.95
N ARG A 264 -1.79 -16.39 -12.24
CA ARG A 264 -0.95 -15.45 -11.47
C ARG A 264 -1.59 -15.00 -10.16
N VAL A 265 -2.92 -15.08 -10.02
CA VAL A 265 -3.68 -14.59 -8.86
C VAL A 265 -4.59 -15.64 -8.21
N SER A 266 -4.95 -16.70 -8.93
CA SER A 266 -5.75 -17.83 -8.42
C SER A 266 -5.02 -19.15 -8.66
N SER A 267 -4.84 -19.97 -7.62
CA SER A 267 -4.26 -21.31 -7.75
C SER A 267 -5.33 -22.39 -7.81
N ASP A 268 -5.17 -23.36 -8.70
CA ASP A 268 -5.97 -24.60 -8.75
C ASP A 268 -5.59 -25.60 -7.64
N THR A 269 -4.50 -25.35 -6.89
CA THR A 269 -3.94 -26.32 -5.94
C THR A 269 -4.76 -26.42 -4.66
N SER A 270 -5.11 -27.65 -4.26
CA SER A 270 -5.78 -27.95 -2.98
C SER A 270 -4.91 -27.76 -1.73
N ASN A 271 -3.60 -27.55 -1.87
CA ASN A 271 -2.71 -27.15 -0.77
C ASN A 271 -3.23 -25.84 -0.16
N THR A 272 -3.57 -25.83 1.12
CA THR A 272 -4.30 -24.69 1.68
C THR A 272 -3.35 -23.52 1.95
N PRO A 273 -3.76 -22.25 1.74
CA PRO A 273 -2.91 -21.09 2.04
C PRO A 273 -2.39 -21.04 3.50
N ARG A 274 -3.07 -21.76 4.41
CA ARG A 274 -2.69 -21.96 5.81
C ARG A 274 -1.35 -22.68 5.96
N ASP A 275 -1.10 -23.68 5.13
CA ASP A 275 0.10 -24.51 5.17
C ASP A 275 1.33 -23.65 4.79
N THR A 276 1.18 -22.83 3.74
CA THR A 276 2.16 -21.83 3.31
C THR A 276 2.42 -20.77 4.38
N LEU A 277 1.37 -20.21 5.01
CA LEU A 277 1.54 -19.20 6.07
C LEU A 277 2.24 -19.80 7.31
N SER A 278 1.87 -21.02 7.70
CA SER A 278 2.50 -21.74 8.81
C SER A 278 4.00 -21.95 8.55
N HIS A 279 4.36 -22.33 7.31
CA HIS A 279 5.76 -22.50 6.93
C HIS A 279 6.52 -21.16 6.83
N ILE A 280 5.89 -20.07 6.37
CA ILE A 280 6.49 -18.72 6.42
C ILE A 280 6.79 -18.31 7.87
N MET A 281 5.84 -18.54 8.79
CA MET A 281 6.08 -18.28 10.21
C MET A 281 7.21 -19.14 10.77
N GLU A 282 7.24 -20.44 10.48
CA GLU A 282 8.32 -21.34 10.88
C GLU A 282 9.71 -20.85 10.41
N LEU A 283 9.82 -20.47 9.13
CA LEU A 283 11.07 -19.95 8.54
C LEU A 283 11.54 -18.65 9.21
N VAL A 284 10.61 -17.77 9.60
CA VAL A 284 10.94 -16.52 10.31
C VAL A 284 11.35 -16.80 11.76
N LEU A 285 10.64 -17.69 12.46
CA LEU A 285 10.91 -18.04 13.86
C LEU A 285 12.24 -18.78 14.04
N LYS A 286 12.59 -19.69 13.12
CA LYS A 286 13.80 -20.53 13.16
C LYS A 286 15.02 -19.90 12.47
N SER A 287 14.93 -18.68 11.94
CA SER A 287 16.06 -18.02 11.28
C SER A 287 17.11 -17.55 12.29
N ASN A 288 18.38 -17.88 12.03
CA ASN A 288 19.53 -17.39 12.80
C ASN A 288 20.12 -16.07 12.25
N GLU A 289 19.62 -15.56 11.11
CA GLU A 289 20.11 -14.31 10.52
C GLU A 289 19.28 -13.12 11.01
N GLU A 290 19.77 -12.48 12.06
CA GLU A 290 19.07 -11.42 12.81
C GLU A 290 18.50 -10.29 11.94
N ARG A 291 19.20 -9.86 10.90
CA ARG A 291 18.75 -8.71 10.09
C ARG A 291 17.57 -9.08 9.20
N GLY A 292 17.72 -10.10 8.36
CA GLY A 292 16.67 -10.59 7.47
C GLY A 292 15.47 -11.12 8.25
N ARG A 293 15.71 -11.75 9.41
CA ARG A 293 14.66 -12.14 10.37
C ARG A 293 13.84 -10.92 10.82
N ARG A 294 14.49 -9.84 11.26
CA ARG A 294 13.83 -8.59 11.69
C ARG A 294 13.10 -7.87 10.56
N GLU A 295 13.72 -7.77 9.38
CA GLU A 295 13.09 -7.19 8.19
C GLU A 295 11.84 -8.00 7.77
N MET A 296 11.92 -9.33 7.77
CA MET A 296 10.79 -10.20 7.42
C MET A 296 9.69 -10.22 8.49
N LYS A 297 10.04 -10.18 9.80
CA LYS A 297 9.07 -10.01 10.89
C LYS A 297 8.21 -8.76 10.68
N SER A 298 8.82 -7.65 10.26
CA SER A 298 8.11 -6.40 9.96
C SER A 298 7.20 -6.52 8.74
N VAL A 299 7.65 -7.20 7.67
CA VAL A 299 6.86 -7.41 6.44
C VAL A 299 5.65 -8.31 6.72
N VAL A 300 5.85 -9.45 7.39
CA VAL A 300 4.78 -10.40 7.72
C VAL A 300 3.75 -9.77 8.66
N LEU A 301 4.19 -9.03 9.70
CA LEU A 301 3.27 -8.29 10.58
C LEU A 301 2.41 -7.27 9.81
N LYS A 302 3.02 -6.51 8.88
CA LYS A 302 2.30 -5.55 8.02
C LYS A 302 1.25 -6.24 7.16
N LEU A 303 1.63 -7.30 6.44
CA LEU A 303 0.73 -8.02 5.52
C LEU A 303 -0.42 -8.70 6.26
N LEU A 304 -0.17 -9.28 7.44
CA LEU A 304 -1.24 -9.81 8.30
C LEU A 304 -2.19 -8.69 8.75
N ARG A 305 -1.66 -7.56 9.23
CA ARG A 305 -2.49 -6.40 9.64
C ARG A 305 -3.36 -5.85 8.50
N GLU A 306 -2.89 -5.93 7.26
CA GLU A 306 -3.65 -5.52 6.07
C GLU A 306 -4.75 -6.54 5.74
N ASN A 307 -4.46 -7.84 5.74
CA ASN A 307 -5.44 -8.91 5.49
C ASN A 307 -6.62 -8.92 6.47
N ASN A 308 -6.40 -8.60 7.76
CA ASN A 308 -7.48 -8.58 8.76
C ASN A 308 -8.51 -7.44 8.55
N ARG A 309 -8.32 -6.56 7.56
CA ARG A 309 -9.27 -5.49 7.20
C ARG A 309 -10.31 -5.91 6.16
N LEU A 310 -10.16 -7.08 5.54
CA LEU A 310 -11.04 -7.54 4.47
C LEU A 310 -12.27 -8.30 5.02
N PRO A 311 -13.52 -7.85 4.83
CA PRO A 311 -14.71 -8.40 5.53
C PRO A 311 -15.10 -9.86 5.22
N GLY A 312 -14.38 -10.58 4.35
CA GLY A 312 -14.76 -11.92 3.87
C GLY A 312 -14.12 -13.11 4.60
N CYS A 313 -13.15 -12.89 5.49
CA CYS A 313 -12.19 -13.94 5.90
C CYS A 313 -12.40 -14.59 7.28
N SER A 314 -13.58 -14.46 7.91
CA SER A 314 -13.81 -14.86 9.32
C SER A 314 -13.30 -16.28 9.65
N GLY A 315 -13.66 -17.31 8.87
CA GLY A 315 -13.22 -18.69 9.15
C GLY A 315 -11.71 -18.94 8.94
N SER A 316 -11.03 -18.12 8.14
CA SER A 316 -9.57 -18.21 7.98
C SER A 316 -8.81 -17.51 9.12
N ALA A 317 -9.46 -16.55 9.78
CA ALA A 317 -8.87 -15.79 10.87
C ALA A 317 -8.58 -16.67 12.09
N ASP A 318 -9.52 -17.54 12.45
CA ASP A 318 -9.41 -18.44 13.61
C ASP A 318 -8.29 -19.47 13.45
N ILE A 319 -8.18 -20.08 12.27
CA ILE A 319 -7.14 -21.10 12.00
C ILE A 319 -5.73 -20.45 11.90
N CYS A 320 -5.67 -19.19 11.44
CA CYS A 320 -4.44 -18.41 11.53
C CYS A 320 -4.07 -18.09 13.00
N ASN A 321 -5.05 -17.79 13.87
CA ASN A 321 -4.79 -17.67 15.32
C ASN A 321 -4.28 -19.00 15.91
N GLU A 322 -4.85 -20.15 15.53
CA GLU A 322 -4.38 -21.46 15.98
C GLU A 322 -2.89 -21.72 15.64
N THR A 323 -2.47 -21.36 14.43
CA THR A 323 -1.06 -21.42 13.98
C THR A 323 -0.15 -20.49 14.80
N ILE A 324 -0.63 -19.29 15.14
CA ILE A 324 0.13 -18.35 15.97
C ILE A 324 0.23 -18.89 17.41
N TYR A 325 -0.84 -19.44 17.98
CA TYR A 325 -0.83 -20.02 19.33
C TYR A 325 0.02 -21.29 19.43
N SER A 326 0.06 -22.16 18.40
CA SER A 326 0.97 -23.32 18.39
C SER A 326 2.44 -22.88 18.30
N SER A 327 2.72 -21.83 17.52
CA SER A 327 4.04 -21.16 17.50
C SER A 327 4.40 -20.58 18.87
N CYS A 328 3.46 -19.92 19.55
CA CYS A 328 3.67 -19.39 20.90
C CYS A 328 4.01 -20.50 21.90
N ARG A 329 3.27 -21.61 21.89
CA ARG A 329 3.57 -22.78 22.74
C ARG A 329 4.98 -23.32 22.47
N SER A 330 5.32 -23.57 21.20
CA SER A 330 6.64 -24.08 20.83
C SER A 330 7.80 -23.18 21.26
N CYS A 331 7.68 -21.85 21.12
CA CYS A 331 8.70 -20.91 21.60
C CYS A 331 8.75 -20.83 23.13
N LEU A 332 7.61 -20.97 23.82
CA LEU A 332 7.53 -20.93 25.28
C LEU A 332 8.10 -22.21 25.93
N ASP A 333 7.83 -23.38 25.34
CA ASP A 333 8.42 -24.66 25.76
C ASP A 333 9.95 -24.67 25.52
N SER A 334 10.40 -24.13 24.38
CA SER A 334 11.83 -23.91 24.07
C SER A 334 12.48 -22.98 25.11
N LEU A 335 11.88 -21.82 25.36
CA LEU A 335 12.33 -20.85 26.36
C LEU A 335 12.41 -21.46 27.77
N LEU A 336 11.40 -22.21 28.20
CA LEU A 336 11.39 -22.88 29.50
C LEU A 336 12.48 -23.95 29.61
N SER A 337 12.70 -24.73 28.55
CA SER A 337 13.82 -25.70 28.48
C SER A 337 15.18 -25.01 28.64
N LEU A 338 15.38 -23.88 27.95
CA LEU A 338 16.62 -23.08 28.04
C LEU A 338 16.79 -22.45 29.43
N PHE A 339 15.71 -21.99 30.08
CA PHE A 339 15.77 -21.47 31.44
C PHE A 339 16.04 -22.54 32.49
N ARG A 340 15.58 -23.80 32.29
CA ARG A 340 15.97 -24.95 33.11
C ARG A 340 17.46 -25.21 32.99
N GLN A 341 17.96 -25.41 31.75
CA GLN A 341 19.38 -25.62 31.46
C GLN A 341 20.27 -24.50 32.02
N ALA A 342 19.87 -23.24 31.84
CA ALA A 342 20.63 -22.09 32.32
C ALA A 342 20.71 -21.99 33.86
N ALA A 343 19.79 -22.65 34.58
CA ALA A 343 19.72 -22.66 36.04
C ALA A 343 20.37 -23.89 36.70
N GLU A 344 20.89 -24.85 35.91
CA GLU A 344 21.65 -26.00 36.42
C GLU A 344 22.98 -25.52 37.04
N PRO A 345 23.39 -26.02 38.23
CA PRO A 345 24.67 -25.63 38.85
C PRO A 345 25.87 -25.89 37.91
N GLU A 346 25.86 -27.04 37.25
CA GLU A 346 26.85 -27.42 36.22
C GLU A 346 26.87 -26.49 35.01
N PHE A 347 25.83 -25.68 34.80
CA PHE A 347 25.80 -24.64 33.78
C PHE A 347 26.28 -23.29 34.33
N VAL A 348 25.95 -22.97 35.59
CA VAL A 348 26.43 -21.76 36.28
C VAL A 348 27.96 -21.69 36.36
N ASP A 349 28.65 -22.84 36.46
CA ASP A 349 30.12 -22.87 36.51
C ASP A 349 30.84 -22.89 35.14
N LYS A 350 30.12 -23.02 34.02
CA LYS A 350 30.73 -23.08 32.67
C LYS A 350 31.36 -21.73 32.23
N PRO A 351 32.39 -21.73 31.37
CA PRO A 351 32.96 -20.50 30.82
C PRO A 351 31.94 -19.74 29.95
N VAL A 352 32.15 -18.43 29.79
CA VAL A 352 31.20 -17.52 29.12
C VAL A 352 30.89 -17.95 27.68
N ASP A 353 31.90 -18.40 26.94
CA ASP A 353 31.76 -18.82 25.54
C ASP A 353 30.82 -20.03 25.37
N SER A 354 30.75 -20.91 26.37
CA SER A 354 29.81 -22.04 26.41
C SER A 354 28.39 -21.64 26.81
N LYS A 355 28.21 -20.47 27.45
CA LYS A 355 26.91 -19.93 27.85
C LYS A 355 26.28 -19.05 26.78
N GLU A 356 27.11 -18.35 26.01
CA GLU A 356 26.69 -17.43 24.94
C GLU A 356 25.64 -18.01 23.96
N PRO A 357 25.75 -19.24 23.42
CA PRO A 357 24.74 -19.79 22.51
C PRO A 357 23.37 -20.00 23.18
N VAL A 358 23.33 -20.42 24.44
CA VAL A 358 22.07 -20.60 25.19
C VAL A 358 21.42 -19.25 25.46
N VAL A 359 22.20 -18.23 25.86
CA VAL A 359 21.69 -16.87 26.08
C VAL A 359 21.21 -16.22 24.77
N LYS A 360 21.86 -16.50 23.65
CA LYS A 360 21.39 -16.12 22.30
C LYS A 360 20.05 -16.78 21.97
N GLN A 361 19.89 -18.09 22.23
CA GLN A 361 18.61 -18.77 21.99
C GLN A 361 17.49 -18.25 22.92
N MET A 362 17.77 -18.06 24.22
CA MET A 362 16.81 -17.44 25.16
C MET A 362 16.32 -16.07 24.66
N THR A 363 17.22 -15.27 24.10
CA THR A 363 16.90 -13.97 23.50
C THR A 363 16.06 -14.12 22.23
N LEU A 364 16.39 -15.08 21.35
CA LEU A 364 15.65 -15.37 20.13
C LEU A 364 14.21 -15.84 20.43
N GLU A 365 14.02 -16.77 21.37
CA GLU A 365 12.67 -17.25 21.72
C GLU A 365 11.82 -16.16 22.40
N ALA A 366 12.42 -15.31 23.24
CA ALA A 366 11.70 -14.18 23.82
C ALA A 366 11.32 -13.11 22.77
N ASP A 367 12.20 -12.79 21.82
CA ASP A 367 11.88 -11.91 20.69
C ASP A 367 10.86 -12.53 19.72
N ASN A 368 10.86 -13.85 19.58
CA ASN A 368 9.81 -14.60 18.88
C ASN A 368 8.45 -14.47 19.58
N LEU A 369 8.38 -14.72 20.89
CA LEU A 369 7.16 -14.55 21.68
C LEU A 369 6.65 -13.10 21.68
N SER A 370 7.55 -12.11 21.76
CA SER A 370 7.18 -10.69 21.67
C SER A 370 6.56 -10.34 20.32
N TRP A 371 7.11 -10.85 19.21
CA TRP A 371 6.56 -10.64 17.86
C TRP A 371 5.22 -11.35 17.65
N LEU A 372 5.08 -12.59 18.13
CA LEU A 372 3.81 -13.32 18.06
C LEU A 372 2.71 -12.61 18.88
N LEU A 373 3.05 -12.04 20.04
CA LEU A 373 2.16 -11.18 20.82
C LEU A 373 1.76 -9.90 20.08
N GLU A 374 2.66 -9.27 19.30
CA GLU A 374 2.31 -8.13 18.45
C GLU A 374 1.33 -8.51 17.35
N ILE A 375 1.50 -9.66 16.68
CA ILE A 375 0.54 -10.18 15.70
C ILE A 375 -0.82 -10.42 16.36
N LEU A 376 -0.87 -11.05 17.54
CA LEU A 376 -2.13 -11.33 18.23
C LEU A 376 -2.82 -10.05 18.72
N ALA A 377 -2.08 -9.03 19.15
CA ALA A 377 -2.63 -7.75 19.58
C ALA A 377 -3.25 -6.97 18.41
N ASP A 378 -2.57 -6.93 17.25
CA ASP A 378 -3.12 -6.36 16.00
C ASP A 378 -4.41 -7.06 15.54
N ARG A 379 -4.65 -8.30 15.99
CA ARG A 379 -5.78 -9.15 15.61
C ARG A 379 -6.84 -9.28 16.71
N LEU A 380 -6.71 -8.52 17.81
CA LEU A 380 -7.59 -8.57 18.99
C LEU A 380 -7.72 -9.99 19.59
N ALA A 381 -6.65 -10.78 19.49
CA ALA A 381 -6.58 -12.19 19.87
C ALA A 381 -5.47 -12.49 20.89
N ALA A 382 -4.98 -11.47 21.60
CA ALA A 382 -3.86 -11.62 22.54
C ALA A 382 -4.26 -12.07 23.96
N ASP A 383 -5.55 -12.23 24.25
CA ASP A 383 -6.02 -12.61 25.58
C ASP A 383 -5.64 -14.07 25.93
N GLU A 384 -5.69 -15.00 24.95
CA GLU A 384 -5.18 -16.37 25.12
C GLU A 384 -3.66 -16.41 25.30
N PHE A 385 -2.91 -15.47 24.72
CA PHE A 385 -1.49 -15.32 25.03
C PHE A 385 -1.30 -14.90 26.48
N ALA A 386 -2.12 -13.98 26.99
CA ALA A 386 -2.08 -13.58 28.39
C ALA A 386 -2.42 -14.75 29.33
N VAL A 387 -3.33 -15.67 28.97
CA VAL A 387 -3.58 -16.93 29.69
C VAL A 387 -2.34 -17.82 29.70
N MET A 388 -1.76 -18.10 28.52
CA MET A 388 -0.55 -18.93 28.40
C MET A 388 0.64 -18.37 29.18
N TRP A 389 0.81 -17.04 29.18
CA TRP A 389 1.91 -16.34 29.88
C TRP A 389 1.69 -16.22 31.39
N ALA A 390 0.47 -15.92 31.85
CA ALA A 390 0.14 -15.87 33.27
C ALA A 390 0.35 -17.23 33.96
N SER A 391 0.21 -18.33 33.22
CA SER A 391 0.34 -19.72 33.70
C SER A 391 1.80 -20.22 33.78
N GLN A 392 2.79 -19.33 33.85
CA GLN A 392 4.23 -19.67 33.77
C GLN A 392 4.97 -19.55 35.11
N GLN A 393 4.43 -20.15 36.17
CA GLN A 393 5.02 -20.08 37.51
C GLN A 393 6.42 -20.70 37.57
N GLU A 394 6.69 -21.78 36.83
CA GLU A 394 8.03 -22.37 36.78
C GLU A 394 9.03 -21.41 36.12
N LEU A 395 8.70 -20.85 34.95
CA LEU A 395 9.55 -19.90 34.24
C LEU A 395 9.83 -18.65 35.09
N ALA A 396 8.82 -18.12 35.79
CA ALA A 396 8.98 -17.01 36.72
C ALA A 396 9.90 -17.38 37.91
N SER A 397 9.84 -18.61 38.42
CA SER A 397 10.74 -19.08 39.47
C SER A 397 12.19 -19.24 39.00
N LEU A 398 12.40 -19.72 37.75
CA LEU A 398 13.72 -19.88 37.14
C LEU A 398 14.33 -18.53 36.77
N HIS A 399 13.51 -17.61 36.25
CA HIS A 399 13.88 -16.23 35.90
C HIS A 399 14.64 -15.55 37.03
N THR A 400 14.10 -15.58 38.26
CA THR A 400 14.73 -14.94 39.42
C THR A 400 16.17 -15.39 39.71
N LYS A 401 16.56 -16.60 39.27
CA LYS A 401 17.88 -17.22 39.49
C LYS A 401 18.95 -16.80 38.47
N LEU A 402 18.54 -16.38 37.27
CA LEU A 402 19.46 -16.07 36.16
C LEU A 402 19.93 -14.60 36.19
N PRO A 403 21.10 -14.25 35.63
CA PRO A 403 21.53 -12.85 35.51
C PRO A 403 20.55 -12.00 34.69
N ILE A 404 20.32 -10.74 35.10
CA ILE A 404 19.34 -9.85 34.44
C ILE A 404 19.61 -9.72 32.94
N VAL A 405 20.88 -9.65 32.55
CA VAL A 405 21.31 -9.53 31.15
C VAL A 405 20.83 -10.66 30.23
N SER A 406 20.62 -11.89 30.73
CA SER A 406 20.10 -13.00 29.92
C SER A 406 18.58 -13.18 29.99
N ARG A 407 17.91 -12.62 31.01
CA ARG A 407 16.46 -12.79 31.23
C ARG A 407 15.58 -11.59 30.87
N HIS A 408 16.14 -10.38 30.75
CA HIS A 408 15.36 -9.14 30.65
C HIS A 408 14.32 -9.10 29.50
N HIS A 409 14.54 -9.80 28.38
CA HIS A 409 13.56 -9.90 27.29
C HIS A 409 12.24 -10.55 27.74
N VAL A 410 12.27 -11.50 28.69
CA VAL A 410 11.07 -12.08 29.32
C VAL A 410 10.30 -11.01 30.10
N SER A 411 11.02 -10.15 30.82
CA SER A 411 10.46 -9.02 31.57
C SER A 411 9.85 -7.96 30.64
N CYS A 412 10.40 -7.78 29.43
CA CYS A 412 9.80 -6.95 28.38
C CYS A 412 8.45 -7.50 27.87
N ILE A 413 8.28 -8.82 27.73
CA ILE A 413 6.99 -9.43 27.35
C ILE A 413 5.93 -9.16 28.42
N THR A 414 6.27 -9.40 29.70
CA THR A 414 5.39 -9.06 30.83
C THR A 414 5.02 -7.57 30.83
N ALA A 415 5.98 -6.67 30.59
CA ALA A 415 5.71 -5.25 30.48
C ALA A 415 4.76 -4.92 29.31
N ARG A 416 4.96 -5.53 28.13
CA ARG A 416 4.10 -5.37 26.94
C ARG A 416 2.65 -5.78 27.21
N LEU A 417 2.44 -6.85 28.00
CA LEU A 417 1.10 -7.29 28.43
C LEU A 417 0.43 -6.27 29.36
N PHE A 418 1.11 -5.81 30.42
CA PHE A 418 0.56 -4.77 31.31
C PHE A 418 0.24 -3.46 30.56
N VAL A 419 1.08 -3.08 29.59
CA VAL A 419 0.82 -1.92 28.71
C VAL A 419 -0.43 -2.13 27.88
N GLY A 420 -0.60 -3.31 27.27
CA GLY A 420 -1.76 -3.61 26.43
C GLY A 420 -3.07 -3.64 27.22
N ILE A 421 -3.08 -4.33 28.37
CA ILE A 421 -4.24 -4.38 29.28
C ILE A 421 -4.60 -2.97 29.78
N GLY A 422 -3.62 -2.19 30.22
CA GLY A 422 -3.85 -0.81 30.66
C GLY A 422 -4.32 0.14 29.56
N ARG A 423 -4.12 -0.19 28.28
CA ARG A 423 -4.64 0.58 27.15
C ARG A 423 -5.99 0.07 26.62
N GLY A 424 -6.42 -1.14 27.01
CA GLY A 424 -7.56 -1.82 26.39
C GLY A 424 -7.23 -2.45 25.03
N GLU A 425 -5.95 -2.67 24.72
CA GLU A 425 -5.50 -3.48 23.57
C GLU A 425 -5.69 -4.98 23.83
N LEU A 426 -5.76 -5.36 25.12
CA LEU A 426 -6.01 -6.71 25.63
C LEU A 426 -7.10 -6.62 26.72
N LEU A 427 -8.03 -7.57 26.76
CA LEU A 427 -9.15 -7.61 27.72
C LEU A 427 -9.29 -8.98 28.44
N PRO A 428 -8.19 -9.63 28.90
CA PRO A 428 -8.27 -10.95 29.52
C PRO A 428 -9.09 -10.95 30.82
N SER A 429 -9.53 -12.15 31.20
CA SER A 429 -10.40 -12.36 32.37
C SER A 429 -9.81 -11.80 33.66
N LYS A 430 -10.67 -11.62 34.68
CA LYS A 430 -10.25 -11.12 36.00
C LYS A 430 -9.23 -12.07 36.63
N GLU A 431 -9.44 -13.37 36.43
CA GLU A 431 -8.62 -14.48 36.88
C GLU A 431 -7.23 -14.42 36.23
N THR A 432 -7.17 -14.23 34.90
CA THR A 432 -5.91 -14.10 34.16
C THR A 432 -5.16 -12.82 34.52
N ARG A 433 -5.85 -11.68 34.70
CA ARG A 433 -5.23 -10.42 35.17
C ARG A 433 -4.64 -10.56 36.57
N HIS A 434 -5.35 -11.24 37.47
CA HIS A 434 -4.87 -11.52 38.83
C HIS A 434 -3.66 -12.47 38.81
N LEU A 435 -3.74 -13.57 38.05
CA LEU A 435 -2.66 -14.56 37.94
C LEU A 435 -1.39 -13.97 37.28
N LEU A 436 -1.55 -13.08 36.30
CA LEU A 436 -0.45 -12.33 35.68
C LEU A 436 0.27 -11.45 36.71
N LEU A 437 -0.48 -10.74 37.56
CA LEU A 437 0.08 -9.92 38.64
C LEU A 437 0.77 -10.79 39.70
N GLN A 438 0.14 -11.88 40.16
CA GLN A 438 0.75 -12.82 41.11
C GLN A 438 2.06 -13.43 40.60
N THR A 439 2.07 -13.88 39.35
CA THR A 439 3.19 -14.65 38.78
C THR A 439 4.36 -13.74 38.36
N TRP A 440 4.06 -12.57 37.79
CA TRP A 440 5.07 -11.79 37.06
C TRP A 440 5.35 -10.37 37.60
N LEU A 441 4.55 -9.83 38.52
CA LEU A 441 4.81 -8.48 39.04
C LEU A 441 6.14 -8.41 39.81
N GLN A 442 6.42 -9.36 40.72
CA GLN A 442 7.67 -9.34 41.49
C GLN A 442 8.92 -9.61 40.61
N PRO A 443 8.94 -10.59 39.68
CA PRO A 443 10.02 -10.70 38.68
C PRO A 443 10.25 -9.42 37.88
N LEU A 444 9.19 -8.70 37.48
CA LEU A 444 9.31 -7.42 36.76
C LEU A 444 9.87 -6.30 37.65
N ILE A 445 9.45 -6.22 38.92
CA ILE A 445 10.02 -5.28 39.90
C ILE A 445 11.52 -5.55 40.11
N ASN A 446 11.93 -6.81 40.19
CA ASN A 446 13.33 -7.19 40.40
C ASN A 446 14.25 -6.76 39.24
N ASP A 447 13.74 -6.70 38.01
CA ASP A 447 14.48 -6.27 36.81
C ASP A 447 14.34 -4.77 36.51
N TYR A 448 13.44 -4.06 37.21
CA TYR A 448 12.94 -2.75 36.80
C TYR A 448 14.02 -1.68 36.61
N SER A 449 14.98 -1.59 37.54
CA SER A 449 16.10 -0.65 37.44
C SER A 449 16.98 -0.90 36.22
N TRP A 450 17.22 -2.17 35.87
CA TRP A 450 17.95 -2.54 34.67
C TRP A 450 17.14 -2.20 33.41
N LEU A 451 15.84 -2.48 33.39
CA LEU A 451 14.97 -2.14 32.25
C LEU A 451 14.93 -0.63 32.00
N HIS A 452 14.76 0.16 33.06
CA HIS A 452 14.72 1.63 33.02
C HIS A 452 16.01 2.28 32.48
N HIS A 453 17.17 1.68 32.72
CA HIS A 453 18.48 2.25 32.33
C HIS A 453 19.16 1.54 31.15
N GLY A 454 18.85 0.28 30.89
CA GLY A 454 19.48 -0.55 29.86
C GLY A 454 18.63 -0.80 28.61
N CYS A 455 17.30 -0.80 28.73
CA CYS A 455 16.40 -1.14 27.62
C CYS A 455 15.86 0.12 26.91
N ARG A 456 16.39 0.43 25.71
CA ARG A 456 16.03 1.65 24.95
C ARG A 456 14.56 1.76 24.54
N SER A 457 13.82 0.66 24.50
CA SER A 457 12.39 0.59 24.15
C SER A 457 11.45 0.60 25.37
N PHE A 458 11.99 0.62 26.59
CA PHE A 458 11.20 0.55 27.83
C PHE A 458 10.69 1.93 28.24
N ASP A 459 9.47 2.29 27.83
CA ASP A 459 8.78 3.48 28.36
C ASP A 459 8.26 3.21 29.77
N ARG A 460 9.06 3.64 30.77
CA ARG A 460 8.74 3.61 32.20
C ARG A 460 7.30 4.04 32.50
N LYS A 461 6.84 5.17 31.95
CA LYS A 461 5.54 5.77 32.32
C LYS A 461 4.38 4.96 31.79
N VAL A 462 4.51 4.45 30.57
CA VAL A 462 3.49 3.61 29.93
C VAL A 462 3.39 2.25 30.64
N VAL A 463 4.52 1.69 31.12
CA VAL A 463 4.54 0.45 31.92
C VAL A 463 3.97 0.66 33.33
N GLU A 464 4.35 1.74 34.03
CA GLU A 464 3.81 2.10 35.35
C GLU A 464 2.28 2.30 35.32
N GLU A 465 1.77 3.08 34.36
CA GLU A 465 0.33 3.28 34.16
C GLU A 465 -0.37 1.96 33.74
N GLY A 466 0.30 1.11 32.94
CA GLY A 466 -0.20 -0.21 32.52
C GLY A 466 -0.42 -1.18 33.70
N ILE A 467 0.60 -1.34 34.55
CA ILE A 467 0.52 -2.12 35.79
C ILE A 467 -0.56 -1.54 36.71
N GLY A 468 -0.53 -0.22 36.93
CA GLY A 468 -1.47 0.46 37.82
C GLY A 468 -2.93 0.30 37.39
N ARG A 469 -3.22 0.42 36.09
CA ARG A 469 -4.57 0.16 35.55
C ARG A 469 -4.96 -1.31 35.66
N THR A 470 -4.05 -2.25 35.38
CA THR A 470 -4.32 -3.69 35.52
C THR A 470 -4.76 -4.01 36.96
N ILE A 471 -4.06 -3.49 37.97
CA ILE A 471 -4.44 -3.62 39.39
C ILE A 471 -5.81 -2.98 39.66
N LEU A 472 -6.07 -1.75 39.20
CA LEU A 472 -7.32 -1.03 39.44
C LEU A 472 -8.59 -1.66 38.81
N THR A 473 -8.43 -2.72 38.00
CA THR A 473 -9.52 -3.52 37.40
C THR A 473 -9.85 -4.83 38.15
N LEU A 474 -9.18 -5.09 39.28
CA LEU A 474 -9.50 -6.19 40.22
C LEU A 474 -10.46 -5.70 41.34
N PRO A 475 -11.05 -6.60 42.15
CA PRO A 475 -11.70 -6.26 43.43
C PRO A 475 -10.80 -5.48 44.41
N LEU A 476 -11.41 -4.79 45.38
CA LEU A 476 -10.68 -3.91 46.32
C LEU A 476 -9.72 -4.64 47.27
N GLU A 477 -10.02 -5.89 47.64
CA GLU A 477 -9.17 -6.76 48.47
C GLU A 477 -7.91 -7.21 47.71
N GLU A 478 -8.07 -7.59 46.44
CA GLU A 478 -6.96 -7.94 45.54
C GLU A 478 -6.09 -6.71 45.25
N GLN A 479 -6.71 -5.54 44.99
CA GLN A 479 -6.02 -4.25 44.91
C GLN A 479 -5.21 -3.98 46.20
N GLN A 480 -5.81 -4.14 47.38
CA GLN A 480 -5.15 -3.89 48.67
C GLN A 480 -3.91 -4.77 48.86
N SER A 481 -4.03 -6.08 48.65
CA SER A 481 -2.93 -7.03 48.82
C SER A 481 -1.74 -6.67 47.93
N ILE A 482 -1.99 -6.41 46.64
CA ILE A 482 -0.95 -6.10 45.66
C ILE A 482 -0.33 -4.71 45.90
N LEU A 483 -1.14 -3.70 46.24
CA LEU A 483 -0.66 -2.34 46.47
C LEU A 483 0.13 -2.20 47.78
N LEU A 484 -0.20 -2.95 48.83
CA LEU A 484 0.59 -2.97 50.07
C LEU A 484 1.91 -3.73 49.89
N ALA A 485 1.92 -4.84 49.13
CA ALA A 485 3.16 -5.54 48.76
C ALA A 485 4.08 -4.66 47.88
N TRP A 486 3.50 -3.94 46.92
CA TRP A 486 4.20 -2.93 46.13
C TRP A 486 4.79 -1.83 47.03
N LEU A 487 3.99 -1.23 47.92
CA LEU A 487 4.44 -0.15 48.80
C LEU A 487 5.64 -0.58 49.66
N GLY A 488 5.59 -1.79 50.22
CA GLY A 488 6.70 -2.39 50.98
C GLY A 488 7.97 -2.67 50.17
N SER A 489 7.87 -2.69 48.83
CA SER A 489 9.01 -2.80 47.90
C SER A 489 9.50 -1.42 47.45
N PHE A 490 8.58 -0.52 47.13
CA PHE A 490 8.87 0.87 46.73
C PHE A 490 9.60 1.64 47.84
N LEU A 491 9.19 1.48 49.10
CA LEU A 491 9.86 2.09 50.26
C LEU A 491 11.29 1.56 50.51
N LYS A 492 11.68 0.42 49.89
CA LYS A 492 13.05 -0.13 49.97
C LYS A 492 13.92 0.26 48.78
N ALA A 493 13.31 0.44 47.60
CA ALA A 493 14.02 0.57 46.32
C ALA A 493 13.97 1.99 45.71
N GLY A 494 12.99 2.81 46.10
CA GLY A 494 12.73 4.12 45.49
C GLY A 494 12.45 4.00 43.99
N ASP A 495 13.06 4.89 43.18
CA ASP A 495 12.96 4.89 41.72
C ASP A 495 13.48 3.62 41.01
N ASN A 496 14.11 2.68 41.74
CA ASN A 496 14.43 1.35 41.22
C ASN A 496 13.22 0.39 41.20
N CYS A 497 12.04 0.85 41.61
CA CYS A 497 10.76 0.15 41.58
C CYS A 497 9.74 0.97 40.75
N PRO A 498 8.82 0.34 39.98
CA PRO A 498 7.77 1.07 39.27
C PRO A 498 6.95 1.93 40.22
N ASN A 499 6.75 3.20 39.90
CA ASN A 499 5.93 4.10 40.71
C ASN A 499 4.43 3.89 40.41
N LEU A 500 3.75 3.13 41.27
CA LEU A 500 2.32 2.87 41.20
C LEU A 500 1.49 3.84 42.08
N GLN A 501 2.05 4.97 42.54
CA GLN A 501 1.38 5.95 43.41
C GLN A 501 -0.01 6.33 42.90
N ARG A 502 -0.15 6.57 41.58
CA ARG A 502 -1.45 6.93 40.98
C ARG A 502 -2.52 5.86 41.21
N ALA A 503 -2.16 4.58 41.14
CA ALA A 503 -3.06 3.47 41.42
C ALA A 503 -3.35 3.36 42.93
N PHE A 504 -2.31 3.51 43.76
CA PHE A 504 -2.44 3.54 45.22
C PHE A 504 -3.42 4.63 45.68
N GLU A 505 -3.32 5.86 45.17
CA GLU A 505 -4.22 6.95 45.51
C GLU A 505 -5.68 6.71 45.08
N VAL A 506 -5.90 6.05 43.93
CA VAL A 506 -7.26 5.75 43.45
C VAL A 506 -7.89 4.64 44.29
N TRP A 507 -7.13 3.59 44.63
CA TRP A 507 -7.55 2.58 45.59
C TRP A 507 -7.84 3.21 46.97
N TRP A 508 -6.91 4.00 47.52
CA TRP A 508 -7.09 4.69 48.80
C TRP A 508 -8.36 5.54 48.84
N ARG A 509 -8.64 6.29 47.75
CA ARG A 509 -9.87 7.09 47.63
C ARG A 509 -11.14 6.23 47.56
N ARG A 510 -11.10 5.07 46.90
CA ARG A 510 -12.21 4.09 46.89
C ARG A 510 -12.42 3.45 48.27
N THR A 511 -11.36 3.13 49.00
CA THR A 511 -11.43 2.41 50.29
C THR A 511 -11.79 3.32 51.46
N PHE A 512 -11.17 4.51 51.57
CA PHE A 512 -11.22 5.34 52.79
C PHE A 512 -11.95 6.68 52.63
N VAL A 513 -12.17 7.18 51.41
CA VAL A 513 -12.73 8.53 51.18
C VAL A 513 -14.12 8.49 50.55
N ARG A 514 -14.38 7.51 49.67
CA ARG A 514 -15.67 7.27 49.03
C ARG A 514 -15.95 5.76 48.93
N PRO A 515 -16.05 5.03 50.06
CA PRO A 515 -16.50 3.64 50.05
C PRO A 515 -17.92 3.58 49.49
N TYR A 516 -18.09 2.84 48.39
CA TYR A 516 -19.41 2.58 47.82
C TYR A 516 -20.03 1.40 48.60
N VAL A 517 -20.91 1.73 49.54
CA VAL A 517 -21.75 0.75 50.23
C VAL A 517 -23.04 0.60 49.43
N GLU A 518 -23.43 -0.63 49.10
CA GLU A 518 -24.70 -0.89 48.42
C GLU A 518 -25.87 -0.57 49.37
N GLN A 519 -26.58 0.52 49.09
CA GLN A 519 -27.73 0.99 49.87
C GLN A 519 -29.00 0.17 49.59
N GLY A 520 -28.88 -1.16 49.54
CA GLY A 520 -29.94 -2.09 49.14
C GLY A 520 -30.72 -2.77 50.28
N ASN A 521 -30.11 -2.96 51.46
CA ASN A 521 -30.62 -3.85 52.52
C ASN A 521 -30.77 -3.17 53.91
N LEU A 522 -31.07 -1.86 53.97
CA LEU A 522 -31.18 -1.09 55.22
C LEU A 522 -32.48 -0.26 55.33
N LEU A 523 -33.57 -0.72 54.72
CA LEU A 523 -34.88 -0.03 54.73
C LEU A 523 -36.06 -0.98 55.01
N GLU A 524 -35.91 -2.02 55.83
CA GLU A 524 -37.04 -2.89 56.21
C GLU A 524 -36.94 -3.54 57.61
N THR A 525 -36.52 -2.78 58.64
CA THR A 525 -36.45 -3.28 60.04
C THR A 525 -36.98 -2.33 61.14
N ASP A 526 -37.38 -1.09 60.82
CA ASP A 526 -37.99 -0.15 61.78
C ASP A 526 -39.47 0.11 61.45
N ASN A 527 -40.37 -0.82 61.82
CA ASN A 527 -41.82 -0.57 62.00
C ASN A 527 -42.57 -1.79 62.61
N SER A 528 -42.26 -2.16 63.86
CA SER A 528 -43.03 -3.20 64.58
C SER A 528 -42.96 -3.11 66.12
N MET A 529 -43.26 -1.93 66.69
CA MET A 529 -43.61 -1.81 68.12
C MET A 529 -44.86 -0.94 68.33
N THR A 530 -46.00 -1.62 68.48
CA THR A 530 -47.26 -1.17 69.06
C THR A 530 -47.87 -2.31 69.85
#